data_AF-A0A6C0G6W7-F1
#
_entry.id   AF-A0A6C0G6W7-F1
#
_cell.length_a   1.000
_cell.length_b   1.000
_cell.length_c   1.000
_cell.angle_alpha   90.00
_cell.angle_beta   90.00
_cell.angle_gamma   90.00
#
_symmetry.space_group_name_H-M   'P 1'
#
loop_
_entity.id
_entity.type
_entity.pdbx_description
1 polymer ?
#
loop_
_entity_poly.entity_id
_entity_poly.type
_entity_poly.pdbx_seq_one_letter_code
_entity_poly.pdbx_strand_id
1 'polypeptide(L)'
;MNLLEYYRDAFIESTNRFEPVWERDDRSGNPYQWIKRNYPYTERLQLLEQEDAHPKILFSIELPEQYMNTSLIEEVAGSNSRFELSIASGNQKMYLNAAISVDRLQNTVMGHLHQVRSEILSLLEIAIVIPMHGGETAHD
;
A
#
# COMPACT_ATOMS: atom_id res chain seq x y z
N MET A 1 -8.70 26.29 -1.07
CA MET A 1 -7.94 25.08 -0.69
C MET A 1 -8.89 23.91 -0.81
N ASN A 2 -8.64 23.01 -1.76
CA ASN A 2 -9.41 21.78 -1.88
C ASN A 2 -8.89 20.73 -0.86
N LEU A 3 -9.66 19.66 -0.63
CA LEU A 3 -9.26 18.64 0.35
C LEU A 3 -7.94 17.95 -0.03
N LEU A 4 -7.69 17.72 -1.33
CA LEU A 4 -6.45 17.12 -1.82
C LEU A 4 -5.21 17.95 -1.48
N GLU A 5 -5.27 19.27 -1.68
CA GLU A 5 -4.22 20.23 -1.33
C GLU A 5 -3.96 20.23 0.17
N TYR A 6 -5.02 20.22 0.98
CA TYR A 6 -4.89 20.15 2.42
C TYR A 6 -4.13 18.88 2.86
N TYR A 7 -4.53 17.70 2.39
CA TYR A 7 -3.85 16.45 2.74
C TYR A 7 -2.45 16.34 2.14
N ARG A 8 -2.21 16.91 0.95
CA ARG A 8 -0.88 17.05 0.35
C ARG A 8 0.04 17.85 1.27
N ASP A 9 -0.40 19.03 1.69
CA ASP A 9 0.41 19.94 2.50
C ASP A 9 0.67 19.33 3.88
N ALA A 10 -0.33 18.71 4.49
CA ALA A 10 -0.19 17.97 5.75
C ALA A 10 0.81 16.79 5.64
N PHE A 11 0.80 16.07 4.52
CA PHE A 11 1.75 14.99 4.25
C PHE A 11 3.18 15.51 4.09
N ILE A 12 3.37 16.56 3.28
CA ILE A 12 4.69 17.17 3.03
C ILE A 12 5.27 17.74 4.32
N GLU A 13 4.48 18.49 5.08
CA GLU A 13 4.92 19.06 6.36
C GLU A 13 5.36 17.96 7.34
N SER A 14 4.55 16.90 7.46
CA SER A 14 4.85 15.79 8.37
C SER A 14 6.09 15.02 7.95
N THR A 15 6.20 14.65 6.67
CA THR A 15 7.32 13.84 6.19
C THR A 15 8.64 14.61 6.17
N ASN A 16 8.64 15.89 5.84
CA ASN A 16 9.84 16.74 5.96
C ASN A 16 10.41 16.75 7.38
N ARG A 17 9.57 16.60 8.40
CA ARG A 17 10.01 16.57 9.80
C ARG A 17 10.40 15.18 10.31
N PHE A 18 9.68 14.13 9.91
CA PHE A 18 9.80 12.81 10.53
C PHE A 18 10.36 11.72 9.59
N GLU A 19 10.14 11.83 8.28
CA GLU A 19 10.62 10.87 7.28
C GLU A 19 11.07 11.61 6.00
N PRO A 20 12.19 12.38 6.03
CA PRO A 20 12.61 13.26 4.91
C PRO A 20 13.26 12.51 3.75
N VAL A 21 12.68 11.37 3.40
CA VAL A 21 13.12 10.42 2.36
C VAL A 21 12.01 10.13 1.34
N TRP A 22 10.83 10.73 1.54
CA TRP A 22 9.73 10.68 0.59
C TRP A 22 10.01 11.65 -0.56
N GLU A 23 9.93 11.15 -1.78
CA GLU A 23 10.16 11.91 -3.01
C GLU A 23 8.87 11.93 -3.83
N ARG A 24 8.50 13.07 -4.40
CA ARG A 24 7.36 13.13 -5.33
C ARG A 24 7.70 12.30 -6.58
N ASP A 25 6.76 11.49 -7.05
CA ASP A 25 6.94 10.69 -8.27
C ASP A 25 6.49 11.43 -9.52
N ASP A 26 7.39 12.25 -10.07
CA ASP A 26 7.13 13.02 -11.28
C ASP A 26 6.87 12.14 -12.53
N ARG A 27 7.17 10.84 -12.48
CA ARG A 27 6.93 9.91 -13.61
C ARG A 27 5.51 9.36 -13.65
N SER A 28 4.77 9.47 -12.55
CA SER A 28 3.43 8.88 -12.42
C SER A 28 2.34 9.64 -13.19
N GLY A 29 2.60 10.90 -13.54
CA GLY A 29 1.56 11.83 -14.04
C GLY A 29 0.56 12.27 -12.96
N ASN A 30 0.62 11.71 -11.74
CA ASN A 30 -0.19 12.13 -10.60
C ASN A 30 0.64 13.07 -9.69
N PRO A 31 0.26 14.36 -9.57
CA PRO A 31 1.00 15.30 -8.73
C PRO A 31 0.87 15.03 -7.22
N TYR A 32 -0.05 14.13 -6.83
CA TYR A 32 -0.30 13.72 -5.45
C TYR A 32 0.24 12.31 -5.16
N GLN A 33 1.39 11.97 -5.74
CA GLN A 33 2.07 10.70 -5.50
C GLN A 33 3.49 10.90 -4.98
N TRP A 34 3.84 10.14 -3.95
CA TRP A 34 5.17 10.08 -3.38
C TRP A 34 5.65 8.65 -3.27
N ILE A 35 6.97 8.48 -3.36
CA ILE A 35 7.65 7.20 -3.24
C ILE A 35 8.77 7.33 -2.21
N LYS A 36 8.93 6.28 -1.41
CA LYS A 36 10.03 6.10 -0.48
C LYS A 36 10.71 4.76 -0.79
N ARG A 37 12.03 4.80 -1.03
CA ARG A 37 12.82 3.64 -1.52
C ARG A 37 13.83 3.10 -0.50
N ASN A 38 13.71 3.51 0.77
CA ASN A 38 14.75 3.31 1.78
C ASN A 38 14.60 1.98 2.56
N TYR A 39 14.42 0.85 1.86
CA TYR A 39 14.51 -0.53 2.39
C TYR A 39 13.52 -0.91 3.53
N PRO A 40 13.00 -2.16 3.63
CA PRO A 40 13.12 -3.29 2.70
C PRO A 40 12.13 -3.23 1.52
N TYR A 41 11.09 -2.40 1.60
CA TYR A 41 10.08 -2.27 0.55
C TYR A 41 10.10 -0.88 -0.07
N THR A 42 9.73 -0.80 -1.36
CA THR A 42 9.39 0.50 -1.96
C THR A 42 7.97 0.85 -1.53
N GLU A 43 7.83 1.91 -0.74
CA GLU A 43 6.54 2.43 -0.30
C GLU A 43 6.06 3.52 -1.27
N ARG A 44 4.75 3.58 -1.49
CA ARG A 44 4.09 4.65 -2.24
C ARG A 44 2.92 5.20 -1.44
N LEU A 45 2.73 6.50 -1.50
CA LEU A 45 1.53 7.17 -1.01
C LEU A 45 0.94 7.98 -2.15
N GLN A 46 -0.37 7.82 -2.37
CA GLN A 46 -1.13 8.52 -3.38
C GLN A 46 -2.36 9.15 -2.74
N LEU A 47 -2.69 10.38 -3.14
CA LEU A 47 -4.02 10.94 -2.94
C LEU A 47 -4.80 10.81 -4.24
N LEU A 48 -6.00 10.24 -4.14
CA LEU A 48 -6.87 9.97 -5.27
C LEU A 48 -8.10 10.85 -5.17
N GLU A 49 -8.31 11.69 -6.19
CA GLU A 49 -9.58 12.39 -6.36
C GLU A 49 -10.69 11.38 -6.70
N GLN A 50 -11.91 11.64 -6.24
CA GLN A 50 -13.08 10.85 -6.56
C GLN A 50 -14.15 11.80 -7.07
N GLU A 51 -14.77 11.49 -8.21
CA GLU A 51 -15.70 12.39 -8.91
C GLU A 51 -16.92 12.75 -8.05
N ASP A 52 -17.46 11.77 -7.31
CA ASP A 52 -18.65 11.91 -6.45
C ASP A 52 -18.41 11.47 -4.99
N ALA A 53 -17.16 11.50 -4.52
CA ALA A 53 -16.83 11.07 -3.16
C ALA A 53 -15.68 11.88 -2.53
N HIS A 54 -15.47 11.66 -1.24
CA HIS A 54 -14.30 12.17 -0.56
C HIS A 54 -13.01 11.57 -1.16
N PRO A 55 -11.90 12.33 -1.23
CA PRO A 55 -10.63 11.81 -1.68
C PRO A 55 -10.20 10.56 -0.91
N LYS A 56 -9.43 9.69 -1.55
CA LYS A 56 -8.81 8.53 -0.88
C LYS A 56 -7.32 8.75 -0.67
N ILE A 57 -6.82 8.28 0.46
CA ILE A 57 -5.39 8.07 0.69
C ILE A 57 -5.12 6.60 0.38
N LEU A 58 -4.27 6.34 -0.60
CA LEU A 58 -3.81 5.01 -0.96
C LEU A 58 -2.34 4.88 -0.58
N PHE A 59 -2.03 3.90 0.26
CA PHE A 59 -0.67 3.48 0.55
C PHE A 59 -0.42 2.11 -0.08
N SER A 60 0.75 1.95 -0.69
CA SER A 60 1.14 0.72 -1.36
C SER A 60 2.56 0.33 -1.00
N ILE A 61 2.82 -0.95 -0.85
CA ILE A 61 4.18 -1.49 -0.87
C ILE A 61 4.39 -2.35 -2.10
N GLU A 62 5.56 -2.23 -2.71
CA GLU A 62 6.02 -3.17 -3.73
C GLU A 62 6.45 -4.47 -3.04
N LEU A 63 5.79 -5.57 -3.38
CA LEU A 63 6.08 -6.89 -2.85
C LEU A 63 7.18 -7.58 -3.67
N PRO A 64 8.15 -8.21 -3.00
CA PRO A 64 9.06 -9.14 -3.65
C PRO A 64 8.32 -10.30 -4.31
N GLU A 65 8.88 -10.83 -5.39
CA GLU A 65 8.31 -11.93 -6.18
C GLU A 65 7.99 -13.18 -5.34
N GLN A 66 8.72 -13.40 -4.23
CA GLN A 66 8.48 -14.53 -3.32
C GLN A 66 7.04 -14.58 -2.78
N TYR A 67 6.36 -13.43 -2.67
CA TYR A 67 4.97 -13.37 -2.18
C TYR A 67 3.94 -13.84 -3.22
N MET A 68 4.32 -14.00 -4.49
CA MET A 68 3.43 -14.54 -5.52
C MET A 68 2.99 -15.98 -5.25
N ASN A 69 3.80 -16.73 -4.49
CA ASN A 69 3.54 -18.13 -4.15
C ASN A 69 3.17 -18.29 -2.67
N THR A 70 2.50 -17.29 -2.09
CA THR A 70 2.07 -17.29 -0.68
C THR A 70 0.57 -17.14 -0.55
N SER A 71 0.03 -17.44 0.64
CA SER A 71 -1.37 -17.24 1.00
C SER A 71 -1.79 -15.77 1.11
N LEU A 72 -0.90 -14.82 0.81
CA LEU A 72 -1.12 -13.39 1.05
C LEU A 72 -2.36 -12.86 0.32
N ILE A 73 -2.69 -13.40 -0.86
CA ILE A 73 -3.90 -13.00 -1.60
C ILE A 73 -5.15 -13.40 -0.80
N GLU A 74 -5.19 -14.62 -0.28
CA GLU A 74 -6.29 -15.12 0.54
C GLU A 74 -6.39 -14.37 1.87
N GLU A 75 -5.26 -14.11 2.53
CA GLU A 75 -5.22 -13.34 3.79
C GLU A 75 -5.74 -11.91 3.59
N VAL A 76 -5.35 -11.25 2.50
CA VAL A 76 -5.85 -9.91 2.18
C VAL A 76 -7.35 -9.93 1.90
N ALA A 77 -7.83 -10.89 1.10
CA ALA A 77 -9.24 -11.02 0.77
C ALA A 77 -10.13 -11.38 1.98
N GLY A 78 -9.59 -12.14 2.94
CA GLY A 78 -10.28 -12.53 4.18
C GLY A 78 -10.13 -11.54 5.34
N SER A 79 -9.28 -10.51 5.19
CA SER A 79 -8.99 -9.56 6.27
C SER A 79 -10.21 -8.71 6.63
N ASN A 80 -10.48 -8.57 7.93
CA ASN A 80 -11.47 -7.60 8.45
C ASN A 80 -10.81 -6.25 8.75
N SER A 81 -10.06 -5.75 7.77
CA SER A 81 -9.36 -4.47 7.88
C SER A 81 -10.35 -3.30 7.85
N ARG A 82 -10.02 -2.23 8.56
CA ARG A 82 -10.71 -0.94 8.37
C ARG A 82 -10.30 -0.24 7.07
N PHE A 83 -9.21 -0.70 6.45
CA PHE A 83 -8.71 -0.22 5.18
C PHE A 83 -9.27 -1.09 4.05
N GLU A 84 -9.44 -0.49 2.88
CA GLU A 84 -9.72 -1.21 1.66
C GLU A 84 -8.40 -1.85 1.19
N LEU A 85 -8.15 -3.09 1.63
CA LEU A 85 -6.96 -3.85 1.26
C LEU A 85 -7.14 -4.53 -0.09
N SER A 86 -6.10 -4.51 -0.91
CA SER A 86 -6.10 -5.21 -2.20
C SER A 86 -4.69 -5.56 -2.65
N ILE A 87 -4.58 -6.59 -3.49
CA ILE A 87 -3.36 -6.91 -4.21
C ILE A 87 -3.54 -6.54 -5.68
N ALA A 88 -2.60 -5.76 -6.21
CA ALA A 88 -2.55 -5.42 -7.62
C ALA A 88 -1.27 -6.00 -8.25
N SER A 89 -1.40 -6.65 -9.40
CA SER A 89 -0.27 -7.15 -10.18
C SER A 89 -0.17 -6.39 -11.50
N GLY A 90 1.02 -5.90 -11.85
CA GLY A 90 1.28 -5.22 -13.13
C GLY A 90 2.77 -5.05 -13.40
N ASN A 91 3.18 -5.17 -14.66
CA ASN A 91 4.59 -5.09 -15.09
C ASN A 91 5.55 -5.98 -14.26
N GLN A 92 5.16 -7.25 -14.03
CA GLN A 92 5.90 -8.22 -13.22
C GLN A 92 6.09 -7.81 -11.73
N LYS A 93 5.40 -6.78 -11.27
CA LYS A 93 5.41 -6.33 -9.88
C LYS A 93 4.07 -6.62 -9.23
N MET A 94 4.12 -6.93 -7.95
CA MET A 94 2.93 -7.07 -7.12
C MET A 94 2.94 -5.96 -6.07
N TYR A 95 1.77 -5.39 -5.79
CA TYR A 95 1.58 -4.34 -4.81
C TYR A 95 0.53 -4.76 -3.82
N LEU A 96 0.84 -4.62 -2.54
CA LEU A 96 -0.15 -4.65 -1.47
C LEU A 96 -0.59 -3.22 -1.18
N ASN A 97 -1.86 -2.96 -1.42
CA ASN A 97 -2.50 -1.67 -1.32
C ASN A 97 -3.40 -1.62 -0.09
N ALA A 98 -3.43 -0.47 0.56
CA ALA A 98 -4.37 -0.13 1.59
C ALA A 98 -4.91 1.27 1.31
N ALA A 99 -6.22 1.37 1.07
CA ALA A 99 -6.88 2.65 0.85
C ALA A 99 -7.83 3.01 2.00
N ILE A 100 -7.97 4.31 2.25
CA ILE A 100 -9.02 4.85 3.13
C ILE A 100 -9.56 6.14 2.52
N SER A 101 -10.86 6.34 2.64
CA SER A 101 -11.49 7.63 2.32
C SER A 101 -11.21 8.63 3.45
N VAL A 102 -10.94 9.89 3.10
CA VAL A 102 -10.51 10.91 4.07
C VAL A 102 -11.56 11.25 5.12
N ASP A 103 -12.85 11.02 4.85
CA ASP A 103 -13.96 11.15 5.81
C ASP A 103 -13.91 10.09 6.93
N ARG A 104 -13.22 8.97 6.71
CA ARG A 104 -13.00 7.90 7.70
C ARG A 104 -11.65 8.03 8.40
N LEU A 105 -10.88 9.07 8.10
CA LEU A 105 -9.57 9.29 8.70
C LEU A 105 -9.73 9.75 10.16
N GLN A 106 -9.35 8.89 11.10
CA GLN A 106 -9.43 9.19 12.54
C GLN A 106 -8.16 9.84 13.10
N ASN A 107 -7.09 9.90 12.31
CA ASN A 107 -5.75 10.34 12.72
C ASN A 107 -5.18 11.36 11.73
N THR A 108 -4.04 11.95 12.07
CA THR A 108 -3.24 12.71 11.11
C THR A 108 -2.78 11.81 9.95
N VAL A 109 -2.40 12.39 8.81
CA VAL A 109 -1.87 11.63 7.66
C VAL A 109 -0.70 10.74 8.07
N MET A 110 0.20 11.25 8.92
CA MET A 110 1.33 10.48 9.44
C MET A 110 0.89 9.35 10.38
N GLY A 111 -0.08 9.61 11.27
CA GLY A 111 -0.64 8.57 12.14
C GLY A 111 -1.32 7.46 11.34
N HIS A 112 -2.02 7.82 10.25
CA HIS A 112 -2.58 6.87 9.31
C HIS A 112 -1.50 6.04 8.60
N LEU A 113 -0.45 6.68 8.07
CA LEU A 113 0.67 6.01 7.42
C LEU A 113 1.30 4.95 8.34
N HIS A 114 1.55 5.28 9.60
CA HIS A 114 2.08 4.33 10.59
C HIS A 114 1.15 3.16 10.86
N GLN A 115 -0.16 3.41 11.00
CA GLN A 115 -1.14 2.35 11.23
C GLN A 115 -1.23 1.39 10.05
N VAL A 116 -1.33 1.91 8.83
CA VAL A 116 -1.38 1.10 7.62
C VAL A 116 -0.11 0.29 7.46
N ARG A 117 1.06 0.91 7.68
CA ARG A 117 2.35 0.20 7.59
C ARG A 117 2.40 -0.96 8.58
N SER A 118 1.96 -0.75 9.82
CA SER A 118 1.91 -1.81 10.83
C SER A 118 1.00 -2.97 10.39
N GLU A 119 -0.18 -2.66 9.86
CA GLU A 119 -1.14 -3.68 9.45
C GLU A 119 -0.66 -4.47 8.23
N ILE A 120 -0.10 -3.79 7.24
CA ILE A 120 0.53 -4.43 6.08
C ILE A 120 1.67 -5.36 6.50
N LEU A 121 2.55 -4.91 7.41
CA LEU A 121 3.64 -5.76 7.90
C LEU A 121 3.10 -7.00 8.64
N SER A 122 2.06 -6.85 9.45
CA SER A 122 1.40 -8.01 10.09
C SER A 122 0.84 -9.00 9.07
N LEU A 123 0.25 -8.54 7.97
CA LEU A 123 -0.23 -9.42 6.89
C LEU A 123 0.91 -10.16 6.20
N LEU A 124 2.05 -9.49 5.99
CA LEU A 124 3.23 -10.14 5.41
C LEU A 124 3.84 -11.20 6.34
N GLU A 125 3.81 -10.97 7.65
CA GLU A 125 4.34 -11.92 8.64
C GLU A 125 3.52 -13.20 8.75
N ILE A 126 2.20 -13.15 8.51
CA ILE A 126 1.32 -14.32 8.55
C ILE A 126 1.25 -15.08 7.21
N ALA A 127 1.74 -14.48 6.12
CA ALA A 127 1.72 -15.12 4.81
C ALA A 127 2.57 -16.40 4.80
N ILE A 128 1.95 -17.52 4.43
CA ILE A 128 2.63 -18.82 4.35
C ILE A 128 2.92 -19.18 2.90
N VAL A 129 4.07 -19.82 2.66
CA VAL A 129 4.41 -20.35 1.33
C VAL A 129 3.43 -21.47 0.98
N ILE A 130 2.82 -21.38 -0.20
CA ILE A 130 1.95 -22.43 -0.73
C ILE A 130 2.87 -23.45 -1.43
N PRO A 131 2.96 -24.71 -0.95
CA PRO A 131 3.73 -25.72 -1.64
C PRO A 131 3.11 -26.00 -3.01
N MET A 132 3.86 -25.73 -4.08
CA MET A 132 3.49 -26.22 -5.40
C MET A 132 3.42 -27.74 -5.31
N HIS A 133 2.23 -28.31 -5.45
CA HIS A 133 2.11 -29.76 -5.51
C HIS A 133 2.96 -30.23 -6.69
N GLY A 134 4.05 -30.94 -6.35
CA GLY A 134 4.84 -31.64 -7.34
C GLY A 134 3.88 -32.51 -8.14
N GLY A 135 3.87 -32.34 -9.46
CA GLY A 135 3.27 -33.33 -10.33
C GLY A 135 3.97 -34.65 -10.07
N GLU A 136 3.37 -35.49 -9.23
CA GLU A 136 3.60 -36.92 -9.22
C GLU A 136 3.14 -37.43 -10.58
N THR A 137 4.04 -37.40 -11.57
CA THR A 137 3.98 -38.40 -12.63
C THR A 137 4.41 -39.71 -11.97
N ALA A 138 3.42 -40.44 -11.48
CA ALA A 138 3.54 -41.83 -11.13
C ALA A 138 4.25 -42.56 -12.28
N HIS A 139 5.34 -43.25 -11.92
CA HIS A 139 5.89 -44.31 -12.74
C HIS A 139 4.80 -45.38 -12.94
N ASP A 140 4.58 -45.78 -14.20
CA ASP A 140 4.54 -47.17 -14.67
C ASP A 140 4.71 -47.22 -16.19
#